data_AF-A0A3B9RBX9-F1
#
_entry.id   AF-A0A3B9RBX9-F1
#
_cell.length_a   1.000
_cell.length_b   1.000
_cell.length_c   1.000
_cell.angle_alpha   90.00
_cell.angle_beta   90.00
_cell.angle_gamma   90.00
#
_symmetry.space_group_name_H-M   'P 1'
#
loop_
_entity.id
_entity.type
_entity.pdbx_description
1 polymer ?
#
loop_
_entity_poly.entity_id
_entity_poly.type
_entity_poly.pdbx_seq_one_letter_code
_entity_poly.pdbx_strand_id
1 'polypeptide(L)'
;MFDRDIWQEIYHSISNNKLRTFLTGFSVGWGIFILVLLLASVKGMQNGFTLQFSDDATNSIFVRTGTTSLAYGGFEAGRRIQMTNDDIEYIKRSFPNDIEYISPRV
;
A
#
# COMPACT_ATOMS: atom_id res chain seq x y z
N MET A 1 -29.09 -36.58 25.51
CA MET A 1 -27.87 -36.05 24.85
C MET A 1 -27.89 -34.54 24.74
N PHE A 2 -29.06 -33.90 24.56
CA PHE A 2 -29.26 -32.49 24.90
C PHE A 2 -30.05 -32.40 26.19
N ASP A 3 -29.36 -32.48 27.32
CA ASP A 3 -29.97 -32.31 28.64
C ASP A 3 -30.11 -30.83 28.94
N ARG A 4 -31.36 -30.35 28.89
CA ARG A 4 -31.74 -28.98 29.23
C ARG A 4 -31.30 -28.61 30.65
N ASP A 5 -31.29 -29.58 31.55
CA ASP A 5 -30.87 -29.40 32.94
C ASP A 5 -29.40 -28.98 33.04
N ILE A 6 -28.51 -29.57 32.25
CA ILE A 6 -27.08 -29.20 32.24
C ILE A 6 -26.89 -27.76 31.76
N TRP A 7 -27.62 -27.35 30.72
CA TRP A 7 -27.57 -25.97 30.23
C TRP A 7 -28.14 -24.97 31.24
N GLN A 8 -29.21 -25.31 31.95
CA GLN A 8 -29.76 -24.49 33.03
C GLN A 8 -28.78 -24.38 34.20
N GLU A 9 -28.11 -25.46 34.57
CA GLU A 9 -27.13 -25.49 35.66
C GLU A 9 -25.89 -24.65 35.35
N ILE A 10 -25.34 -24.75 34.12
CA ILE A 10 -24.23 -23.90 33.65
C ILE A 10 -24.63 -22.43 33.70
N TYR A 11 -25.84 -22.09 33.23
CA TYR A 11 -26.32 -20.71 33.23
C TYR A 11 -26.52 -20.17 34.66
N HIS A 12 -27.04 -21.01 35.56
CA HIS A 12 -27.16 -20.68 36.98
C HIS A 12 -25.79 -20.43 37.63
N SER A 13 -24.79 -21.27 37.33
CA SER A 13 -23.43 -21.14 37.84
C SER A 13 -22.73 -19.87 37.35
N ILE A 14 -22.89 -19.54 36.05
CA ILE A 14 -22.40 -18.30 35.43
C ILE A 14 -23.06 -17.07 36.07
N SER A 15 -24.38 -17.11 36.27
CA SER A 15 -25.15 -16.03 36.90
C SER A 15 -24.82 -15.83 38.38
N ASN A 16 -24.43 -16.89 39.10
CA ASN A 16 -24.01 -16.78 40.49
C ASN A 16 -22.66 -16.07 40.65
N ASN A 17 -21.82 -16.09 39.61
CA ASN A 17 -20.50 -15.46 39.60
C ASN A 17 -20.33 -14.48 38.44
N LYS A 18 -21.23 -13.51 38.34
CA LYS A 18 -21.32 -12.55 37.22
C LYS A 18 -19.99 -11.84 36.94
N LEU A 19 -19.31 -11.36 37.98
CA LEU A 19 -18.11 -10.54 37.84
C LEU A 19 -16.91 -11.33 37.32
N ARG A 20 -16.72 -12.55 37.85
CA ARG A 20 -15.66 -13.46 37.42
C ARG A 20 -15.87 -13.90 35.97
N THR A 21 -17.07 -14.38 35.64
CA THR A 21 -17.38 -14.86 34.30
C THR A 21 -17.29 -13.75 33.26
N PHE A 22 -17.72 -12.53 33.62
CA PHE A 22 -17.56 -11.36 32.76
C PHE A 22 -16.08 -11.04 32.50
N LEU A 23 -15.25 -10.96 33.55
CA LEU A 23 -13.83 -10.64 33.38
C LEU A 23 -13.10 -11.67 32.50
N THR A 24 -13.34 -12.97 32.71
CA THR A 24 -12.69 -14.01 31.89
C THR A 24 -13.13 -13.95 30.43
N GLY A 25 -14.43 -13.79 30.17
CA GLY A 25 -14.95 -13.65 28.81
C GLY A 25 -14.49 -12.36 28.13
N PHE A 26 -14.45 -11.26 28.88
CA PHE A 26 -13.97 -9.98 28.41
C PHE A 26 -12.49 -10.03 28.03
N SER A 27 -11.63 -10.66 28.84
CA SER A 27 -10.20 -10.82 28.52
C SER A 27 -9.96 -11.56 27.20
N VAL A 28 -10.68 -12.67 26.98
CA VAL A 28 -10.55 -13.45 25.73
C VAL A 28 -11.09 -12.65 24.55
N GLY A 29 -12.26 -12.03 24.69
CA GLY A 29 -12.87 -11.19 23.66
C GLY A 29 -11.99 -9.99 23.30
N TRP A 30 -11.38 -9.36 24.30
CA TRP A 30 -10.47 -8.22 24.13
C TRP A 30 -9.19 -8.61 23.38
N GLY A 31 -8.63 -9.80 23.66
CA GLY A 31 -7.48 -10.32 22.93
C GLY A 31 -7.79 -10.56 21.44
N ILE A 32 -8.93 -11.18 21.14
CA ILE A 32 -9.39 -11.39 19.75
C ILE A 32 -9.68 -10.05 19.08
N PHE A 33 -10.28 -9.11 19.79
CA PHE A 33 -10.55 -7.76 19.28
C PHE A 33 -9.27 -7.04 18.86
N ILE A 34 -8.24 -7.03 19.71
CA ILE A 34 -6.93 -6.43 19.39
C ILE A 34 -6.32 -7.12 18.16
N LEU A 35 -6.36 -8.46 18.10
CA LEU A 35 -5.83 -9.23 16.98
C LEU A 35 -6.50 -8.83 15.65
N VAL A 36 -7.83 -8.78 15.61
CA VAL A 36 -8.58 -8.40 14.42
C VAL A 36 -8.33 -6.94 14.03
N LEU A 37 -8.26 -6.04 15.01
CA LEU A 37 -7.98 -4.62 14.78
C LEU A 37 -6.61 -4.45 14.13
N LEU A 38 -5.57 -5.10 14.67
CA LEU A 38 -4.22 -5.06 14.09
C LEU A 38 -4.20 -5.62 12.66
N LEU A 39 -4.84 -6.76 12.42
CA LEU A 39 -4.93 -7.35 11.08
C LEU A 39 -5.64 -6.42 10.09
N ALA A 40 -6.71 -5.76 10.51
CA ALA A 40 -7.44 -4.79 9.71
C ALA A 40 -6.57 -3.55 9.40
N SER A 41 -5.85 -3.03 10.40
CA SER A 41 -4.93 -1.90 10.20
C SER A 41 -3.79 -2.23 9.24
N VAL A 42 -3.17 -3.42 9.37
CA VAL A 42 -2.08 -3.86 8.48
C VAL A 42 -2.59 -4.01 7.04
N LYS A 43 -3.72 -4.70 6.83
CA LYS A 43 -4.30 -4.87 5.48
C LYS A 43 -4.75 -3.54 4.89
N GLY A 44 -5.37 -2.68 5.70
CA GLY A 44 -5.79 -1.35 5.28
C GLY A 44 -4.62 -0.50 4.83
N MET A 45 -3.51 -0.53 5.58
CA MET A 45 -2.29 0.19 5.23
C MET A 45 -1.62 -0.38 3.97
N GLN A 46 -1.52 -1.70 3.82
CA GLN A 46 -0.99 -2.33 2.60
C GLN A 46 -1.80 -1.91 1.37
N ASN A 47 -3.13 -1.93 1.46
CA ASN A 47 -3.99 -1.52 0.36
C ASN A 47 -3.83 -0.02 0.05
N GLY A 48 -3.75 0.82 1.08
CA GLY A 48 -3.54 2.27 0.93
C GLY A 48 -2.21 2.60 0.26
N PHE A 49 -1.11 1.97 0.72
CA PHE A 49 0.19 2.13 0.07
C PHE A 49 0.16 1.59 -1.36
N THR A 50 -0.41 0.41 -1.60
CA THR A 50 -0.52 -0.13 -2.95
C THR A 50 -1.26 0.82 -3.87
N LEU A 51 -2.36 1.43 -3.42
CA LEU A 51 -3.10 2.42 -4.20
C LEU A 51 -2.25 3.67 -4.49
N GLN A 52 -1.54 4.17 -3.48
CA GLN A 52 -0.72 5.38 -3.60
C GLN A 52 0.51 5.17 -4.50
N PHE A 53 1.10 3.98 -4.46
CA PHE A 53 2.25 3.60 -5.28
C PHE A 53 1.84 2.93 -6.60
N SER A 54 0.55 2.67 -6.86
CA SER A 54 0.12 2.12 -8.16
C SER A 54 0.28 3.11 -9.31
N ASP A 55 0.33 4.42 -9.02
CA ASP A 55 0.71 5.44 -10.00
C ASP A 55 2.17 5.27 -10.47
N ASP A 56 3.01 4.68 -9.62
CA ASP A 56 4.36 4.24 -9.95
C ASP A 56 4.28 2.78 -10.44
N ALA A 57 3.78 2.59 -11.67
CA ALA A 57 3.79 1.28 -12.30
C ALA A 57 5.19 0.66 -12.18
N THR A 58 5.28 -0.57 -11.67
CA THR A 58 6.55 -1.22 -11.26
C THR A 58 7.59 -1.30 -12.40
N ASN A 59 7.13 -1.22 -13.65
CA ASN A 59 7.95 -1.22 -14.87
C ASN A 59 7.91 0.14 -15.62
N SER A 60 7.80 1.26 -14.91
CA SER A 60 7.84 2.59 -15.50
C SER A 60 9.14 3.33 -15.18
N ILE A 61 9.67 4.05 -16.17
CA ILE A 61 10.84 4.91 -16.04
C ILE A 61 10.41 6.34 -16.30
N PHE A 62 10.66 7.22 -15.32
CA PHE A 62 10.43 8.66 -15.47
C PHE A 62 11.75 9.37 -15.71
N VAL A 63 11.89 10.00 -16.87
CA VAL A 63 13.05 10.84 -17.18
C VAL A 63 12.65 12.30 -17.02
N ARG A 64 13.34 13.02 -16.12
CA ARG A 64 13.15 14.46 -15.92
C ARG A 64 14.40 15.20 -16.32
N THR A 65 14.24 16.33 -16.99
CA THR A 65 15.37 17.17 -17.37
C THR A 65 15.81 18.06 -16.21
N GLY A 66 17.12 18.14 -16.00
CA GLY A 66 17.74 19.07 -15.07
C GLY A 66 18.30 20.33 -15.76
N THR A 67 19.04 21.12 -14.99
CA THR A 67 19.87 22.21 -15.50
C THR A 67 21.31 21.76 -15.72
N THR A 68 21.97 22.27 -16.75
CA THR A 68 23.37 21.93 -17.04
C THR A 68 24.29 22.54 -15.98
N SER A 69 25.21 21.74 -15.41
CA SER A 69 26.18 22.20 -14.42
C SER A 69 27.46 22.77 -15.05
N LEU A 70 27.77 22.38 -16.29
CA LEU A 70 28.98 22.78 -17.02
C LEU A 70 28.63 23.27 -18.43
N ALA A 71 29.46 24.20 -18.93
CA ALA A 71 29.41 24.64 -20.31
C ALA A 71 29.97 23.53 -21.22
N TYR A 72 29.28 23.24 -22.32
CA TYR A 72 29.67 22.18 -23.26
C TYR A 72 29.18 22.50 -24.67
N GLY A 73 30.02 22.21 -25.67
CA GLY A 73 29.63 22.32 -27.10
C GLY A 73 29.23 23.73 -27.54
N GLY A 74 29.83 24.78 -26.96
CA GLY A 74 29.51 26.18 -27.27
C GLY A 74 28.31 26.76 -26.49
N PHE A 75 27.69 25.98 -25.60
CA PHE A 75 26.60 26.43 -24.74
C PHE A 75 27.10 26.73 -23.32
N GLU A 76 26.55 27.77 -22.71
CA GLU A 76 26.83 28.14 -21.32
C GLU A 76 26.21 27.16 -20.30
N ALA A 77 26.73 27.19 -19.08
CA ALA A 77 26.17 26.47 -17.94
C ALA A 77 24.84 27.10 -17.47
N GLY A 78 23.99 26.34 -16.76
CA GLY A 78 22.72 26.84 -16.22
C GLY A 78 21.53 26.73 -17.16
N ARG A 79 21.70 26.13 -18.33
CA ARG A 79 20.61 25.86 -19.29
C ARG A 79 19.67 24.78 -18.78
N ARG A 80 18.36 24.99 -18.86
CA ARG A 80 17.37 23.91 -18.68
C ARG A 80 17.37 23.03 -19.91
N ILE A 81 17.59 21.73 -19.75
CA ILE A 81 17.46 20.79 -20.86
C ILE A 81 15.95 20.67 -21.17
N GLN A 82 15.58 20.84 -22.43
CA GLN A 82 14.20 20.67 -22.87
C GLN A 82 14.16 19.49 -23.84
N MET A 83 13.35 18.49 -23.50
CA MET A 83 13.09 17.37 -24.40
C MET A 83 12.16 17.81 -25.52
N THR A 84 12.39 17.23 -26.68
CA THR A 84 11.63 17.45 -27.91
C THR A 84 10.93 16.17 -28.32
N ASN A 85 9.98 16.27 -29.26
CA ASN A 85 9.32 15.08 -29.79
C ASN A 85 10.28 14.20 -30.60
N ASP A 86 11.36 14.76 -31.14
CA ASP A 86 12.38 14.00 -31.87
C ASP A 86 13.10 13.01 -30.95
N ASP A 87 13.28 13.37 -29.66
CA ASP A 87 13.86 12.48 -28.65
C ASP A 87 12.96 11.23 -28.43
N ILE A 88 11.64 11.38 -28.52
CA ILE A 88 10.69 10.26 -28.40
C ILE A 88 10.87 9.31 -29.58
N GLU A 89 11.00 9.85 -30.79
CA GLU A 89 11.18 9.04 -32.00
C GLU A 89 12.55 8.32 -31.97
N TYR A 90 13.60 9.00 -31.52
CA TYR A 90 14.92 8.41 -31.32
C TYR A 90 14.87 7.21 -30.36
N ILE A 91 14.18 7.36 -29.22
CA ILE A 91 14.04 6.28 -28.23
C ILE A 91 13.26 5.10 -28.82
N LYS A 92 12.14 5.35 -29.49
CA LYS A 92 11.33 4.29 -30.14
C LYS A 92 12.12 3.50 -31.18
N ARG A 93 12.96 4.18 -31.96
CA ARG A 93 13.80 3.54 -32.99
C ARG A 93 14.96 2.76 -32.39
N SER A 94 15.54 3.24 -31.29
CA SER A 94 16.72 2.63 -30.66
C SER A 94 16.37 1.39 -29.82
N PHE A 95 15.17 1.36 -29.22
CA PHE A 95 14.72 0.29 -28.31
C PHE A 95 13.32 -0.22 -28.66
N PRO A 96 13.10 -0.76 -29.88
CA PRO A 96 11.76 -1.09 -30.37
C PRO A 96 11.09 -2.27 -29.63
N ASN A 97 11.87 -3.16 -29.00
CA ASN A 97 11.35 -4.35 -28.33
C ASN A 97 11.27 -4.20 -26.80
N ASP A 98 11.87 -3.16 -26.23
CA ASP A 98 12.00 -2.97 -24.79
C ASP A 98 10.98 -1.96 -24.23
N ILE A 99 10.26 -1.25 -25.11
CA ILE A 99 9.36 -0.16 -24.75
C ILE A 99 7.96 -0.45 -25.29
N GLU A 100 7.03 -0.75 -24.37
CA GLU A 100 5.62 -1.00 -24.71
C GLU A 100 4.83 0.31 -24.85
N TYR A 101 5.05 1.27 -23.95
CA TYR A 101 4.38 2.57 -23.96
C TYR A 101 5.35 3.70 -23.65
N ILE A 102 5.19 4.83 -24.33
CA ILE A 102 5.91 6.08 -24.06
C ILE A 102 4.92 7.23 -24.09
N SER A 103 4.97 8.09 -23.08
CA SER A 103 4.08 9.25 -22.96
C SER A 103 4.89 10.49 -22.60
N PRO A 104 4.86 11.54 -23.43
CA PRO A 104 5.41 12.83 -23.04
C PRO A 104 4.56 13.44 -21.94
N ARG A 105 5.20 13.86 -20.84
CA ARG A 105 4.59 14.75 -19.84
C ARG A 105 5.15 16.16 -20.06
N VAL A 106 4.24 17.12 -20.28
CA VAL A 106 4.54 18.54 -20.50
C VAL A 106 4.69 19.26 -19.16
#